data_AF-A0A3B1DXE0-F1
#
_entry.id   AF-A0A3B1DXE0-F1
#
_cell.length_a   1.000
_cell.length_b   1.000
_cell.length_c   1.000
_cell.angle_alpha   90.00
_cell.angle_beta   90.00
_cell.angle_gamma   90.00
#
_symmetry.space_group_name_H-M   'P 1'
#
loop_
_entity.id
_entity.type
_entity.pdbx_description
1 polymer ?
#
loop_
_entity_poly.entity_id
_entity_poly.type
_entity_poly.pdbx_seq_one_letter_code
_entity_poly.pdbx_strand_id
1 'polypeptide(L)'
;MTELGPIGGGASASGMSRPHLDPAARPGHDAEPKAARRGTDQVEVSNLARSMSRVNQEPPVRQDLIDRVRAEIDAGQYLTPERLDVALERMLDSIDPPA
;
A
#
# COMPACT_ATOMS: atom_id res chain seq x y z
N MET A 1 -15.23 33.08 -6.83
CA MET A 1 -13.98 33.53 -6.19
C MET A 1 -14.31 33.72 -4.72
N THR A 2 -13.90 32.81 -3.84
CA THR A 2 -14.25 32.86 -2.42
C THR A 2 -13.18 33.62 -1.67
N GLU A 3 -13.56 34.77 -1.09
CA GLU A 3 -12.71 35.63 -0.28
C GLU A 3 -12.30 34.93 1.03
N LEU A 4 -11.00 34.97 1.34
CA LEU A 4 -10.45 34.65 2.65
C LEU A 4 -10.27 35.96 3.41
N GLY A 5 -11.05 36.17 4.47
CA GLY A 5 -10.91 37.32 5.36
C GLY A 5 -9.61 37.25 6.19
N PRO A 6 -9.07 38.39 6.65
CA PRO A 6 -7.80 38.45 7.37
C PRO A 6 -7.98 37.98 8.82
N ILE A 7 -7.08 37.10 9.27
CA ILE A 7 -6.89 36.82 10.70
C ILE A 7 -6.18 38.02 11.31
N GLY A 8 -6.98 38.91 11.91
CA GLY A 8 -6.51 40.12 12.58
C GLY A 8 -5.58 39.79 13.74
N GLY A 9 -4.39 40.38 13.69
CA GLY A 9 -3.45 40.40 14.79
C GLY A 9 -3.86 41.40 15.88
N GLY A 10 -3.53 41.04 17.12
CA GLY A 10 -3.12 41.94 18.18
C GLY A 10 -4.20 42.82 18.82
N ALA A 11 -4.57 42.47 20.06
CA ALA A 11 -4.82 43.47 21.10
C ALA A 11 -4.40 42.91 22.46
N SER A 12 -3.32 43.47 22.99
CA SER A 12 -2.90 43.39 24.38
C SER A 12 -3.93 44.07 25.28
N ALA A 13 -4.34 43.40 26.36
CA ALA A 13 -4.52 43.97 27.70
C ALA A 13 -5.25 42.96 28.60
N SER A 14 -4.58 42.50 29.67
CA SER A 14 -4.83 43.09 30.98
C SER A 14 -3.93 42.38 31.99
N GLY A 15 -2.97 43.14 32.51
CA GLY A 15 -2.23 42.72 33.69
C GLY A 15 -3.19 42.56 34.87
N MET A 16 -2.99 41.51 35.64
CA MET A 16 -3.33 41.51 37.04
C MET A 16 -2.14 40.87 37.76
N SER A 17 -1.34 41.73 38.38
CA SER A 17 -0.28 41.34 39.31
C SER A 17 -0.87 40.39 40.36
N ARG A 18 -0.41 39.15 40.35
CA ARG A 18 -0.64 38.23 41.47
C ARG A 18 0.54 38.33 42.43
N PRO A 19 0.28 38.52 43.73
CA PRO A 19 1.34 38.69 44.71
C PRO A 19 2.22 37.44 44.75
N HIS A 20 3.52 37.70 44.74
CA HIS A 20 4.59 36.76 44.96
C HIS A 20 4.36 36.05 46.30
N LEU A 21 4.00 34.76 46.23
CA LEU A 21 4.07 33.85 47.38
C LEU A 21 5.43 33.16 47.31
N ASP A 22 6.19 33.28 48.40
CA ASP A 22 7.52 32.71 48.56
C ASP A 22 7.61 31.21 48.18
N PRO A 23 8.75 30.77 47.61
CA PRO A 23 8.93 29.41 47.14
C PRO A 23 9.31 28.49 48.31
N ALA A 24 8.35 28.15 49.16
CA ALA A 24 8.54 27.12 50.18
C ALA A 24 7.99 25.78 49.68
N ALA A 25 8.92 24.88 49.37
CA ALA A 25 8.77 23.42 49.27
C ALA A 25 7.73 22.87 48.28
N ARG A 26 8.19 22.51 47.07
CA ARG A 26 7.61 21.39 46.32
C ARG A 26 8.68 20.30 46.17
N PRO A 27 8.41 19.06 46.62
CA PRO A 27 9.30 17.94 46.33
C PRO A 27 9.37 17.75 44.81
N GLY A 28 10.55 17.44 44.30
CA GLY A 28 10.83 17.26 42.88
C GLY A 28 9.79 16.39 42.20
N HIS A 29 9.14 16.96 41.20
CA HIS A 29 8.60 16.18 40.11
C HIS A 29 9.52 16.46 38.94
N ASP A 30 10.50 15.56 38.76
CA ASP A 30 11.10 15.28 37.47
C ASP A 30 9.98 14.76 36.56
N ALA A 31 9.06 15.64 36.18
CA ALA A 31 8.13 15.39 35.10
C ALA A 31 8.90 15.61 33.82
N GLU A 32 9.72 14.61 33.48
CA GLU A 32 10.25 14.45 32.13
C GLU A 32 9.05 14.62 31.17
N PRO A 33 9.11 15.54 30.19
CA PRO A 33 8.01 15.71 29.27
C PRO A 33 7.90 14.39 28.51
N LYS A 34 6.90 13.58 28.86
CA LYS A 34 6.59 12.33 28.17
C LYS A 34 6.23 12.74 26.75
N ALA A 35 7.22 12.71 25.85
CA ALA A 35 7.07 13.12 24.48
C ALA A 35 5.86 12.37 23.92
N ALA A 36 4.80 13.12 23.59
CA ALA A 36 3.62 12.56 22.99
C ALA A 36 4.07 11.85 21.71
N ARG A 37 4.09 10.51 21.73
CA ARG A 37 4.38 9.73 20.54
C ARG A 37 3.28 10.04 19.54
N ARG A 38 3.62 10.80 18.50
CA ARG A 38 2.73 11.05 17.38
C ARG A 38 2.33 9.68 16.83
N GLY A 39 1.04 9.38 16.84
CA GLY A 39 0.53 8.13 16.27
C GLY A 39 0.97 8.02 14.82
N THR A 40 1.36 6.82 14.39
CA THR A 40 1.73 6.55 13.01
C THR A 40 0.47 6.64 12.15
N ASP A 41 0.50 7.49 11.13
CA ASP A 41 -0.52 7.49 10.09
C ASP A 41 -0.49 6.14 9.36
N GLN A 42 -1.67 5.56 9.11
CA GLN A 42 -1.80 4.29 8.40
C GLN A 42 -2.64 4.50 7.16
N VAL A 43 -2.11 4.06 6.02
CA VAL A 43 -2.79 4.14 4.73
C VAL A 43 -3.27 2.75 4.35
N GLU A 44 -4.59 2.60 4.22
CA GLU A 44 -5.20 1.37 3.76
C GLU A 44 -5.41 1.39 2.24
N VAL A 45 -4.84 0.41 1.55
CA VAL A 45 -5.04 0.25 0.10
C VAL A 45 -6.23 -0.67 -0.15
N SER A 46 -7.23 -0.17 -0.87
CA SER A 46 -8.40 -0.93 -1.30
C SER A 46 -8.01 -2.21 -2.07
N ASN A 47 -8.74 -3.29 -1.83
CA ASN A 47 -8.55 -4.56 -2.55
C ASN A 47 -8.65 -4.39 -4.07
N LEU A 48 -9.52 -3.49 -4.55
CA LEU A 48 -9.63 -3.18 -5.98
C LEU A 48 -8.34 -2.58 -6.54
N ALA A 49 -7.75 -1.62 -5.82
CA ALA A 49 -6.49 -1.00 -6.23
C ALA A 49 -5.34 -2.02 -6.25
N ARG A 50 -5.30 -2.94 -5.28
CA ARG A 50 -4.33 -4.05 -5.26
C ARG A 50 -4.51 -4.97 -6.47
N SER A 51 -5.74 -5.30 -6.85
CA SER A 51 -6.03 -6.14 -8.01
C SER A 51 -5.72 -5.44 -9.34
N MET A 52 -6.07 -4.16 -9.50
CA MET A 52 -5.72 -3.38 -10.69
C MET A 52 -4.20 -3.22 -10.85
N SER A 53 -3.47 -3.03 -9.74
CA SER A 53 -2.01 -2.98 -9.77
C SER A 53 -1.40 -4.27 -10.31
N ARG A 54 -1.97 -5.44 -9.95
CA ARG A 54 -1.53 -6.74 -10.49
C ARG A 54 -1.79 -6.86 -11.99
N VAL A 55 -2.98 -6.48 -12.45
CA VAL A 55 -3.31 -6.50 -13.88
C VAL A 55 -2.39 -5.57 -14.68
N ASN A 56 -2.05 -4.39 -14.15
CA ASN A 56 -1.16 -3.44 -14.81
C ASN A 56 0.31 -3.91 -14.85
N GLN A 57 0.69 -4.89 -14.02
CA GLN A 57 2.02 -5.50 -14.02
C GLN A 57 2.13 -6.68 -14.99
N GLU A 58 1.01 -7.13 -15.58
CA GLU A 58 1.04 -8.19 -16.57
C GLU A 58 1.84 -7.73 -17.82
N PRO A 59 2.70 -8.62 -18.36
CA PRO A 59 3.39 -8.35 -19.62
C PRO A 59 2.37 -8.02 -20.73
N PRO A 60 2.76 -7.18 -21.71
CA PRO A 60 1.91 -6.93 -22.86
C PRO A 60 1.56 -8.24 -23.57
N VAL A 61 0.37 -8.28 -24.18
CA VAL A 61 -0.09 -9.43 -24.97
C VAL A 61 0.92 -9.74 -26.06
N ARG A 62 1.45 -10.97 -26.04
CA ARG A 62 2.42 -11.45 -27.03
C ARG A 62 1.71 -11.90 -28.30
N GLN A 63 1.23 -10.94 -29.08
CA GLN A 63 0.42 -11.18 -30.28
C GLN A 63 1.14 -12.13 -31.27
N ASP A 64 2.44 -11.95 -31.48
CA ASP A 64 3.24 -12.81 -32.36
C ASP A 64 3.24 -14.29 -31.95
N LEU A 65 3.24 -14.56 -30.64
CA LEU A 65 3.18 -15.92 -30.11
C LEU A 65 1.78 -16.53 -30.35
N ILE A 66 0.74 -15.73 -30.15
CA ILE A 66 -0.65 -16.15 -30.36
C ILE A 66 -0.85 -16.53 -31.82
N ASP A 67 -0.42 -15.68 -32.74
CA ASP A 67 -0.62 -15.90 -34.18
C ASP A 67 0.16 -17.11 -34.68
N ARG A 68 1.39 -17.33 -34.17
CA ARG A 68 2.16 -18.55 -34.46
C ARG A 68 1.45 -19.80 -33.96
N VAL A 69 1.03 -19.81 -32.69
CA VAL A 69 0.37 -20.98 -32.10
C VAL A 69 -0.95 -21.27 -32.81
N ARG A 70 -1.73 -20.25 -33.19
CA ARG A 70 -2.94 -20.43 -34.00
C ARG A 70 -2.63 -21.11 -35.34
N ALA A 71 -1.62 -20.63 -36.06
CA ALA A 71 -1.19 -21.25 -37.31
C ALA A 71 -0.74 -22.72 -37.12
N GLU A 72 -0.01 -23.03 -36.05
CA GLU A 72 0.37 -24.42 -35.71
C GLU A 72 -0.86 -25.31 -35.43
N ILE A 73 -1.90 -24.77 -34.78
CA ILE A 73 -3.14 -25.49 -34.49
C ILE A 73 -3.92 -25.75 -35.78
N ASP A 74 -4.10 -24.73 -36.63
CA ASP A 74 -4.82 -24.85 -37.90
C ASP A 74 -4.12 -25.83 -38.85
N ALA A 75 -2.79 -25.88 -38.82
CA ALA A 75 -1.98 -26.85 -39.58
C ALA A 75 -1.99 -28.27 -38.97
N GLY A 76 -2.58 -28.46 -37.78
CA GLY A 76 -2.57 -29.73 -37.07
C GLY A 76 -1.18 -30.13 -36.52
N GLN A 77 -0.24 -29.20 -36.42
CA GLN A 77 1.14 -29.44 -36.00
C GLN A 77 1.40 -29.08 -34.53
N TYR A 78 0.44 -28.39 -33.89
CA TYR A 78 0.58 -27.98 -32.50
C TYR A 78 0.64 -29.18 -31.52
N LEU A 79 -0.20 -30.19 -31.76
CA LEU A 79 -0.31 -31.38 -30.93
C LEU A 79 0.49 -32.53 -31.54
N THR A 80 1.59 -32.90 -30.89
CA THR A 80 2.39 -34.09 -31.23
C THR A 80 2.25 -35.12 -30.11
N PRO A 81 2.53 -36.42 -30.37
CA PRO A 81 2.52 -37.45 -29.33
C PRO A 81 3.41 -37.07 -28.13
N GLU A 82 4.60 -36.56 -28.38
CA GLU A 82 5.56 -36.19 -27.33
C GLU A 82 5.07 -35.00 -26.51
N ARG A 83 4.45 -34.00 -27.15
CA ARG A 83 3.83 -32.86 -26.44
C ARG A 83 2.64 -33.31 -25.59
N LEU A 84 1.89 -34.30 -26.05
CA LEU A 84 0.75 -34.87 -25.32
C LEU A 84 1.23 -35.62 -24.08
N ASP A 85 2.25 -36.47 -24.21
CA ASP A 85 2.81 -37.23 -23.09
C ASP A 85 3.31 -36.29 -21.98
N VAL A 86 4.10 -35.27 -22.33
CA VAL A 86 4.58 -34.27 -21.38
C VAL A 86 3.43 -33.48 -20.74
N ALA A 87 2.38 -33.16 -21.52
CA ALA A 87 1.23 -32.46 -20.97
C ALA A 87 0.46 -33.32 -19.97
N LEU A 88 0.34 -34.63 -20.24
CA LEU A 88 -0.29 -35.59 -19.33
C LEU A 88 0.52 -35.78 -18.05
N GLU A 89 1.84 -35.92 -18.14
CA GLU A 89 2.72 -36.00 -16.97
C GLU A 89 2.55 -34.78 -16.06
N ARG A 90 2.64 -33.57 -16.63
CA ARG A 90 2.46 -32.32 -15.86
C ARG A 90 1.06 -32.18 -15.26
N MET A 91 0.03 -32.70 -15.93
CA MET A 91 -1.33 -32.70 -15.41
C MET A 91 -1.43 -33.62 -14.19
N LEU A 92 -0.84 -34.82 -14.26
CA LEU A 92 -0.82 -35.76 -13.13
C LEU A 92 -0.04 -35.18 -11.94
N ASP A 93 1.13 -34.57 -12.17
CA ASP A 93 1.91 -33.88 -11.13
C ASP A 93 1.12 -32.75 -10.46
N SER A 94 0.22 -32.08 -11.20
CA SER A 94 -0.61 -31.01 -10.64
C SER A 94 -1.72 -31.53 -9.70
N ILE A 95 -2.12 -32.80 -9.86
CA ILE A 95 -3.17 -33.45 -9.06
C ILE A 95 -2.57 -34.11 -7.83
N ASP A 96 -1.43 -34.80 -7.98
CA ASP A 96 -0.70 -35.46 -6.90
C ASP A 96 0.77 -35.05 -6.95
N PRO A 97 1.13 -33.91 -6.31
CA PRO A 97 2.49 -33.43 -6.34
C PRO A 97 3.40 -34.41 -5.58
N PRO A 98 4.59 -34.74 -6.09
CA PRO A 98 5.53 -35.59 -5.35
C PRO A 98 5.90 -34.92 -4.01
N ALA A 99 5.90 -35.73 -2.94
CA ALA A 99 6.15 -35.31 -1.56
C ALA A 99 7.50 -34.64 -1.33
#